data_AF-A0A9E2DLB3-F1
#
_entry.id   AF-A0A9E2DLB3-F1
#
_cell.length_a   1.000
_cell.length_b   1.000
_cell.length_c   1.000
_cell.angle_alpha   90.00
_cell.angle_beta   90.00
_cell.angle_gamma   90.00
#
_symmetry.space_group_name_H-M   'P 1'
#
loop_
_entity.id
_entity.type
_entity.pdbx_description
1 polymer ?
#
loop_
_entity_poly.entity_id
_entity_poly.type
_entity_poly.pdbx_seq_one_letter_code
_entity_poly.pdbx_strand_id
1 'polypeptide(L)' 'MSSSIETDFQFSIKGGRLDDFKAFVTTMIEVTKLREPDTLVYEWYINEDGTECHLLEKFKDS' A
#
# COMPACT_ATOMS: atom_id res chain seq x y z
N MET A 1 -20.19 -16.12 7.06
CA MET A 1 -19.73 -14.73 7.23
C MET A 1 -18.31 -14.74 6.72
N SER A 2 -18.04 -14.16 5.56
CA SER A 2 -16.65 -14.02 5.11
C SER A 2 -16.03 -12.92 5.96
N SER A 3 -15.16 -13.30 6.88
CA SER A 3 -14.26 -12.36 7.53
C SER A 3 -13.31 -11.79 6.47
N SER A 4 -12.80 -10.60 6.71
CA SER A 4 -11.76 -10.00 5.89
C SER A 4 -10.76 -9.37 6.83
N ILE A 5 -9.48 -9.56 6.55
CA ILE A 5 -8.42 -8.95 7.32
C ILE A 5 -8.11 -7.62 6.65
N GLU A 6 -8.20 -6.54 7.43
CA GLU A 6 -7.83 -5.20 7.00
C GLU A 6 -6.59 -4.76 7.80
N THR A 7 -5.60 -4.24 7.10
CA THR A 7 -4.36 -3.72 7.67
C THR A 7 -4.10 -2.31 7.18
N ASP A 8 -3.84 -1.40 8.12
CA ASP A 8 -3.37 -0.05 7.84
C ASP A 8 -1.92 0.06 8.31
N PHE A 9 -1.03 0.43 7.39
CA PHE A 9 0.38 0.65 7.67
C PHE A 9 0.74 2.10 7.40
N GLN A 10 1.34 2.75 8.40
CA GLN A 10 1.88 4.10 8.27
C GLN A 10 3.40 4.06 8.15
N PHE A 11 3.92 4.73 7.13
CA PHE A 11 5.35 4.84 6.85
C PHE A 11 5.77 6.30 6.76
N SER A 12 6.88 6.65 7.41
CA SER A 12 7.52 7.95 7.20
C SER A 12 8.48 7.91 6.01
N ILE A 13 8.28 8.80 5.05
CA ILE A 13 9.13 8.97 3.88
C ILE A 13 10.30 9.89 4.25
N LYS A 14 11.52 9.50 3.88
CA LYS A 14 12.70 10.36 4.06
C LYS A 14 12.63 11.55 3.10
N GLY A 15 12.88 12.76 3.63
CA GLY A 15 12.91 13.99 2.84
C GLY A 15 13.82 13.89 1.62
N GLY A 16 13.32 14.38 0.47
CA GLY A 16 14.03 14.35 -0.81
C GLY A 16 14.02 13.01 -1.56
N ARG A 17 13.29 12.00 -1.06
CA ARG A 17 13.14 10.68 -1.72
C ARG A 17 11.69 10.34 -2.07
N LEU A 18 10.83 11.34 -2.18
CA LEU A 18 9.41 11.16 -2.47
C LEU A 18 9.20 10.49 -3.84
N ASP A 19 9.91 10.94 -4.87
CA ASP A 19 9.76 10.40 -6.22
C ASP A 19 10.25 8.94 -6.30
N ASP A 20 11.38 8.63 -5.66
CA ASP A 20 11.88 7.26 -5.53
C ASP A 20 10.86 6.35 -4.80
N PHE A 21 10.26 6.88 -3.74
CA PHE A 21 9.25 6.16 -2.97
C PHE A 21 7.99 5.90 -3.80
N LYS A 22 7.49 6.89 -4.56
CA LYS A 22 6.35 6.71 -5.46
C LYS A 22 6.62 5.66 -6.54
N ALA A 23 7.81 5.67 -7.13
CA ALA A 23 8.21 4.67 -8.12
C ALA A 23 8.27 3.26 -7.52
N PHE A 24 8.82 3.14 -6.30
CA PHE A 24 8.86 1.89 -5.56
C PHE A 24 7.47 1.36 -5.22
N VAL A 25 6.61 2.21 -4.67
CA VAL A 25 5.22 1.86 -4.33
C VAL A 25 4.44 1.42 -5.56
N THR A 26 4.58 2.12 -6.68
CA THR A 26 3.91 1.75 -7.94
C THR A 26 4.31 0.34 -8.37
N THR A 27 5.60 0.03 -8.30
CA THR A 27 6.12 -1.31 -8.62
C THR A 27 5.55 -2.37 -7.67
N MET A 28 5.49 -2.07 -6.37
CA MET A 28 4.92 -2.96 -5.36
C MET A 28 3.43 -3.27 -5.65
N ILE A 29 2.62 -2.26 -5.97
CA ILE A 29 1.21 -2.42 -6.33
C ILE A 29 1.06 -3.36 -7.54
N GLU A 30 1.86 -3.18 -8.58
CA GLU A 30 1.83 -4.05 -9.77
C GLU A 30 2.19 -5.49 -9.45
N VAL A 31 3.24 -5.71 -8.66
CA VAL A 31 3.68 -7.04 -8.24
C VAL A 31 2.64 -7.72 -7.37
N THR A 32 2.05 -7.02 -6.39
CA THR A 32 1.01 -7.57 -5.53
C THR A 32 -0.24 -7.95 -6.34
N LYS A 33 -0.69 -7.09 -7.25
CA LYS A 33 -1.81 -7.41 -8.16
C LYS A 33 -1.56 -8.65 -9.01
N LEU A 34 -0.31 -8.89 -9.42
CA LEU A 34 0.08 -10.06 -10.21
C LEU A 34 0.21 -11.34 -9.38
N ARG A 35 0.67 -11.25 -8.13
CA ARG A 35 1.05 -12.41 -7.31
C ARG A 35 0.02 -12.80 -6.27
N GLU A 36 -0.85 -11.89 -5.86
CA GLU A 36 -1.83 -12.10 -4.79
C GLU A 36 -3.25 -11.78 -5.29
N PRO A 37 -3.88 -12.70 -6.05
CA PRO A 37 -5.22 -12.48 -6.60
C PRO A 37 -6.32 -12.41 -5.53
N ASP A 38 -6.04 -12.89 -4.31
CA ASP A 38 -6.98 -12.86 -3.18
C ASP A 38 -6.96 -11.52 -2.40
N THR A 39 -6.12 -10.58 -2.83
CA THR A 39 -6.07 -9.21 -2.30
C THR A 39 -7.28 -8.43 -2.80
N LEU A 40 -8.16 -8.04 -1.88
CA LEU A 40 -9.40 -7.30 -2.17
C LEU A 40 -9.14 -5.80 -2.31
N VAL A 41 -8.24 -5.24 -1.48
CA VAL A 41 -7.85 -3.83 -1.50
C VAL A 41 -6.35 -3.73 -1.32
N TYR A 42 -5.71 -2.86 -2.10
CA TYR A 42 -4.30 -2.55 -2.00
C TYR A 42 -4.09 -1.11 -2.47
N GLU A 43 -4.21 -0.16 -1.55
CA GLU A 43 -4.22 1.27 -1.82
C GLU A 43 -3.13 1.99 -1.03
N TRP A 44 -2.54 3.01 -1.65
CA TRP A 44 -1.50 3.83 -1.06
C TRP A 44 -1.92 5.29 -1.08
N TYR A 45 -1.74 5.95 0.05
CA TYR A 45 -2.09 7.35 0.26
C TYR A 45 -0.85 8.08 0.78
N ILE A 46 -0.42 9.13 0.07
CA ILE A 46 0.70 9.97 0.52
C ILE A 46 0.13 11.32 0.91
N ASN A 47 0.60 11.89 2.01
CA ASN A 47 0.22 13.24 2.41
C ASN A 47 0.71 14.30 1.41
N GLU A 48 0.13 15.51 1.45
CA GLU A 48 0.49 16.59 0.53
C GLU A 48 1.98 16.97 0.62
N ASP A 49 2.54 16.91 1.83
CA ASP A 49 3.95 17.20 2.11
C ASP A 49 4.91 16.09 1.61
N GLY A 50 4.40 14.92 1.24
CA GLY A 50 5.23 13.79 0.79
C GLY A 50 6.16 13.22 1.86
N THR A 51 5.80 13.37 3.13
CA THR A 51 6.58 12.93 4.30
C THR A 51 6.00 11.68 4.94
N GLU A 52 4.74 11.35 4.66
CA GLU A 52 4.04 10.21 5.25
C GLU A 52 3.22 9.48 4.21
N CYS A 53 3.21 8.16 4.33
CA CYS A 53 2.42 7.28 3.49
C CYS A 53 1.61 6.32 4.33
N HIS A 54 0.34 6.17 4.00
CA HIS A 54 -0.54 5.12 4.48
C HIS A 54 -0.74 4.07 3.40
N LEU A 55 -0.63 2.81 3.78
CA LEU A 55 -0.95 1.65 2.97
C LEU A 55 -2.15 0.95 3.59
N LEU A 56 -3.23 0.85 2.83
CA LEU A 56 -4.42 0.10 3.20
C LEU A 56 -4.46 -1.19 2.39
N GLU A 57 -4.46 -2.31 3.09
CA GLU A 57 -4.59 -3.63 2.48
C GLU A 57 -5.81 -4.34 3.06
N LYS A 58 -6.53 -5.03 2.20
CA LYS A 58 -7.64 -5.90 2.60
C LYS A 58 -7.49 -7.23 1.92
N PHE A 59 -7.47 -8.28 2.71
CA PHE A 59 -7.39 -9.66 2.25
C PHE A 59 -8.67 -10.39 2.62
N LYS A 60 -9.05 -11.34 1.78
CA LYS A 60 -10.14 -12.26 2.10
C LYS A 60 -9.66 -13.21 3.20
N ASP A 61 -10.39 -13.25 4.32
CA ASP A 61 -10.12 -14.25 5.37
C ASP A 61 -10.58 -15.62 4.86
N SER A 62 -9.79 -16.66 5.15
CA SER A 62 -10.00 -18.02 4.63
C SER A 62 -11.05 -18.81 5.40
#